data_AF-A0A2U2AEW8-F1
#
_entry.id   AF-A0A2U2AEW8-F1
#
_cell.length_a   1.000
_cell.length_b   1.000
_cell.length_c   1.000
_cell.angle_alpha   90.00
_cell.angle_beta   90.00
_cell.angle_gamma   90.00
#
_symmetry.space_group_name_H-M   'P 1'
#
loop_
_entity.id
_entity.type
_entity.pdbx_description
1 polymer ?
#
loop_
_entity_poly.entity_id
_entity_poly.type
_entity_poly.pdbx_seq_one_letter_code
_entity_poly.pdbx_strand_id
1 'polypeptide(L)'
;MRKDEFKEWLSTRIKKKPISDCMSRCKTVEQALQIDLDEEFSYDKGNRLINKMQYSIADERAKKEAPAEFHFKENANIRFRMADLKSAVNRYFEFCKDTSK
;
A
#
# COMPACT_ATOMS: atom_id res chain seq x y z
N MET A 1 -10.58 5.05 0.06
CA MET A 1 -10.50 4.10 1.19
C MET A 1 -11.43 4.42 2.37
N ARG A 2 -12.10 3.41 2.94
CA ARG A 2 -12.91 3.42 4.18
C ARG A 2 -12.06 3.51 5.45
N LYS A 3 -11.57 4.72 5.74
CA LYS A 3 -10.54 4.99 6.76
C LYS A 3 -10.91 4.54 8.17
N ASP A 4 -12.10 4.89 8.64
CA ASP A 4 -12.50 4.64 10.03
C ASP A 4 -12.79 3.16 10.27
N GLU A 5 -13.53 2.52 9.36
CA GLU A 5 -13.78 1.06 9.39
C GLU A 5 -12.47 0.26 9.33
N PHE A 6 -11.54 0.66 8.47
CA PHE A 6 -10.26 -0.02 8.37
C PHE A 6 -9.42 0.14 9.64
N LYS A 7 -9.43 1.33 10.25
CA LYS A 7 -8.75 1.59 11.52
C LYS A 7 -9.32 0.74 12.65
N GLU A 8 -10.64 0.63 12.73
CA GLU A 8 -11.32 -0.25 13.70
C GLU A 8 -10.95 -1.71 13.47
N TRP A 9 -11.03 -2.18 12.23
CA TRP A 9 -10.63 -3.54 11.86
C TRP A 9 -9.16 -3.85 12.22
N LEU A 10 -8.23 -2.92 11.96
CA LEU A 10 -6.82 -3.06 12.35
C LEU A 10 -6.65 -3.12 13.87
N SER A 11 -7.41 -2.33 14.63
CA SER A 11 -7.29 -2.26 16.09
C SER A 11 -7.58 -3.60 16.77
N THR A 12 -8.39 -4.45 16.14
CA THR A 12 -8.70 -5.81 16.64
C THR A 12 -7.60 -6.83 16.34
N ARG A 13 -6.61 -6.49 15.49
CA ARG A 13 -5.63 -7.44 14.95
C ARG A 13 -4.18 -7.10 15.28
N ILE A 14 -3.85 -5.82 15.50
CA ILE A 14 -2.47 -5.38 15.74
C ILE A 14 -2.37 -4.31 16.83
N LYS A 15 -1.15 -4.13 17.37
CA LYS A 15 -0.84 -3.06 18.33
C LYS A 15 -0.99 -1.68 17.68
N LYS A 16 -1.28 -0.65 18.50
CA LYS A 16 -1.62 0.73 18.08
C LYS A 16 -0.59 1.41 17.16
N LYS A 17 0.72 1.28 17.45
CA LYS A 17 1.80 1.94 16.67
C LYS A 17 1.84 1.47 15.19
N PRO A 18 1.77 0.16 14.89
CA PRO A 18 1.55 -0.34 13.54
C PRO A 18 0.32 0.21 12.79
N ILE A 19 -0.75 0.62 13.48
CA ILE A 19 -2.00 1.08 12.84
C ILE A 19 -1.79 2.43 12.15
N SER A 20 -1.24 3.43 12.85
CA SER A 20 -1.03 4.76 12.27
C SER A 20 -0.10 4.73 11.07
N ASP A 21 0.95 3.90 11.14
CA ASP A 21 1.90 3.77 10.04
C ASP A 21 1.28 3.05 8.85
N CYS A 22 0.45 2.03 9.07
CA CYS A 22 -0.28 1.34 8.00
C CYS A 22 -1.26 2.30 7.30
N MET A 23 -2.06 3.04 8.06
CA MET A 23 -3.00 4.04 7.54
C MET A 23 -2.30 5.11 6.71
N SER A 24 -1.17 5.62 7.21
CA SER A 24 -0.40 6.65 6.53
C SER A 24 0.17 6.14 5.21
N ARG A 25 0.68 4.90 5.19
CA ARG A 25 1.19 4.26 3.96
C ARG A 25 0.08 4.05 2.92
N CYS A 26 -1.12 3.60 3.31
CA CYS A 26 -2.25 3.51 2.37
C CYS A 26 -2.60 4.87 1.77
N LYS A 27 -2.67 5.92 2.60
CA LYS A 27 -2.92 7.29 2.15
C LYS A 27 -1.84 7.78 1.18
N THR A 28 -0.57 7.48 1.45
CA THR A 28 0.54 7.81 0.53
C THR A 28 0.34 7.15 -0.83
N VAL A 29 -0.16 5.92 -0.89
CA VAL A 29 -0.42 5.23 -2.16
C VAL A 29 -1.58 5.88 -2.93
N GLU A 30 -2.70 6.15 -2.26
CA GLU A 30 -3.84 6.87 -2.87
C GLU A 30 -3.40 8.23 -3.46
N GLN A 31 -2.58 8.97 -2.71
CA GLN A 31 -2.09 10.28 -3.13
C GLN A 31 -1.04 10.21 -4.25
N ALA A 32 -0.08 9.29 -4.15
CA ALA A 32 0.96 9.14 -5.15
C ALA A 32 0.38 8.75 -6.51
N LEU A 33 -0.52 7.76 -6.51
CA LEU A 33 -1.06 7.18 -7.74
C LEU A 33 -2.36 7.85 -8.21
N GLN A 34 -2.93 8.77 -7.42
CA GLN A 34 -4.22 9.43 -7.68
C GLN A 34 -5.35 8.40 -7.89
N ILE A 35 -5.48 7.47 -6.95
CA ILE A 35 -6.44 6.35 -6.97
C ILE A 35 -7.24 6.29 -5.67
N ASP A 36 -8.39 5.61 -5.72
CA ASP A 36 -9.09 5.12 -4.52
C ASP A 36 -8.87 3.60 -4.35
N LEU A 37 -8.42 3.19 -3.16
CA LEU A 37 -8.19 1.76 -2.88
C LEU A 37 -9.47 0.92 -2.88
N ASP A 38 -10.63 1.48 -2.55
CA ASP A 38 -11.91 0.78 -2.66
C ASP A 38 -12.25 0.50 -4.13
N GLU A 39 -12.00 1.46 -5.03
CA GLU A 39 -12.23 1.29 -6.47
C GLU A 39 -11.28 0.24 -7.07
N GLU A 40 -9.98 0.32 -6.74
CA GLU A 40 -8.99 -0.68 -7.19
C GLU A 40 -9.34 -2.09 -6.67
N PHE A 41 -9.83 -2.20 -5.43
CA PHE A 41 -10.30 -3.48 -4.92
C PHE A 41 -11.57 -3.97 -5.62
N SER A 42 -12.52 -3.06 -5.91
CA SER A 42 -13.76 -3.40 -6.62
C SER A 42 -13.47 -3.93 -8.02
N TYR A 43 -12.52 -3.29 -8.72
CA TYR A 43 -12.18 -3.61 -10.11
C TYR A 43 -11.60 -5.00 -10.30
N ASP A 44 -10.53 -5.36 -9.57
CA ASP A 44 -9.84 -6.64 -9.77
C ASP A 44 -9.28 -7.25 -8.47
N LYS A 45 -9.88 -6.90 -7.32
CA LYS A 45 -9.38 -7.22 -5.98
C LYS A 45 -7.99 -6.66 -5.70
N GLY A 46 -7.60 -5.62 -6.45
CA GLY A 46 -6.37 -4.88 -6.30
C GLY A 46 -5.14 -5.54 -6.93
N ASN A 47 -5.32 -6.59 -7.74
CA ASN A 47 -4.19 -7.32 -8.34
C ASN A 47 -3.34 -6.42 -9.26
N ARG A 48 -3.98 -5.58 -10.08
CA ARG A 48 -3.31 -4.61 -10.96
C ARG A 48 -2.46 -3.64 -10.14
N LEU A 49 -3.02 -3.08 -9.07
CA LEU A 49 -2.30 -2.16 -8.20
C LEU A 49 -1.09 -2.83 -7.54
N ILE A 50 -1.27 -4.04 -6.98
CA ILE A 50 -0.22 -4.79 -6.32
C ILE A 50 0.93 -5.17 -7.27
N ASN A 51 0.62 -5.43 -8.54
CA ASN A 51 1.61 -5.66 -9.59
C ASN A 51 2.30 -4.37 -10.00
N LYS A 52 1.57 -3.24 -10.14
CA LYS A 52 2.16 -1.92 -10.44
C LYS A 52 3.15 -1.48 -9.35
N MET A 53 2.86 -1.79 -8.09
CA MET A 53 3.73 -1.48 -6.95
C MET A 53 4.88 -2.48 -6.74
N GLN A 54 5.03 -3.49 -7.60
CA GLN A 54 6.10 -4.46 -7.45
C GLN A 54 7.44 -3.82 -7.81
N TYR A 55 8.37 -3.85 -6.85
CA TYR A 55 9.75 -3.43 -7.05
C TYR A 55 10.67 -4.57 -6.61
N SER A 56 11.30 -5.24 -7.58
CA SER A 56 12.08 -6.45 -7.34
C SER A 56 13.55 -6.17 -7.04
N ILE A 57 14.27 -7.20 -6.58
CA ILE A 57 15.73 -7.16 -6.43
C ILE A 57 16.41 -6.93 -7.80
N ALA A 58 15.81 -7.43 -8.89
CA ALA A 58 16.33 -7.23 -10.23
C ALA A 58 16.20 -5.76 -10.65
N ASP A 59 15.08 -5.09 -10.33
CA ASP A 59 14.89 -3.66 -10.58
C ASP A 59 15.92 -2.81 -9.80
N GLU A 60 16.17 -3.15 -8.53
CA GLU A 60 17.20 -2.51 -7.70
C GLU A 60 18.61 -2.67 -8.30
N ARG A 61 18.98 -3.89 -8.72
CA ARG A 61 20.27 -4.17 -9.37
C ARG A 61 20.43 -3.46 -10.70
N ALA A 62 19.34 -3.30 -11.45
CA ALA A 62 19.30 -2.56 -12.70
C ALA A 62 19.33 -1.03 -12.52
N LYS A 63 19.40 -0.53 -11.27
CA LYS A 63 19.28 0.90 -10.93
C LYS A 63 18.05 1.55 -11.57
N LYS A 64 16.95 0.79 -11.66
CA LYS A 64 15.68 1.32 -12.15
C LYS A 64 15.26 2.48 -11.24
N GLU A 65 14.71 3.51 -11.84
CA GLU A 65 14.18 4.61 -11.04
C GLU A 65 12.99 4.14 -10.22
N ALA A 66 12.79 4.76 -9.05
CA ALA A 66 11.53 4.60 -8.33
C ALA A 66 10.36 5.01 -9.25
N PRO A 67 9.18 4.40 -9.10
CA PRO A 67 8.02 4.87 -9.85
C PRO A 67 7.84 6.37 -9.59
N ALA A 68 7.72 7.16 -10.65
CA ALA A 68 7.76 8.62 -10.60
C ALA A 68 6.68 9.22 -9.68
N GLU A 69 5.60 8.47 -9.48
CA GLU A 69 4.50 8.80 -8.59
C GLU A 69 4.92 8.82 -7.09
N PHE A 70 5.99 8.10 -6.72
CA PHE A 70 6.47 8.04 -5.35
C PHE A 70 7.74 8.89 -5.16
N HIS A 71 7.59 9.98 -4.41
CA HIS A 71 8.71 10.83 -4.02
C HIS A 71 9.46 10.23 -2.83
N PHE A 72 10.56 9.51 -3.11
CA PHE A 72 11.49 9.06 -2.08
C PHE A 72 12.64 10.05 -1.90
N LYS A 73 13.17 10.13 -0.67
CA LYS A 73 14.38 10.92 -0.39
C LYS A 73 15.59 10.33 -1.12
N GLU A 74 16.56 11.17 -1.41
CA GLU A 74 17.86 10.74 -1.93
C GLU A 74 18.49 9.68 -1.01
N ASN A 75 19.06 8.61 -1.59
CA ASN A 75 19.57 7.43 -0.89
C ASN A 75 18.55 6.59 -0.10
N ALA A 76 17.25 6.78 -0.33
CA ALA A 76 16.24 5.91 0.28
C ALA A 76 16.35 4.47 -0.26
N ASN A 77 16.13 3.49 0.60
CA ASN A 77 15.98 2.10 0.19
C ASN A 77 14.61 1.90 -0.50
N ILE A 78 14.57 2.15 -1.81
CA ILE A 78 13.34 2.12 -2.63
C ILE A 78 12.64 0.77 -2.49
N ARG A 79 13.39 -0.34 -2.53
CA ARG A 79 12.82 -1.69 -2.40
C ARG A 79 12.09 -1.87 -1.07
N PHE A 80 12.73 -1.51 0.04
CA PHE A 80 12.11 -1.63 1.37
C PHE A 80 10.88 -0.73 1.49
N ARG A 81 10.96 0.50 0.98
CA ARG A 81 9.84 1.45 1.00
C ARG A 81 8.65 0.96 0.17
N MET A 82 8.89 0.46 -1.04
CA MET A 82 7.85 -0.11 -1.89
C MET A 82 7.21 -1.35 -1.26
N ALA A 83 8.02 -2.22 -0.62
CA ALA A 83 7.52 -3.37 0.12
C ALA A 83 6.61 -2.97 1.29
N ASP A 84 7.01 -1.94 2.04
CA ASP A 84 6.23 -1.35 3.14
C ASP A 84 4.86 -0.82 2.65
N LEU A 85 4.87 -0.05 1.56
CA LEU A 85 3.64 0.49 0.95
C LEU A 85 2.73 -0.64 0.46
N LYS A 86 3.29 -1.61 -0.26
CA LYS A 86 2.57 -2.79 -0.77
C LYS A 86 1.96 -3.62 0.37
N SER A 87 2.70 -3.80 1.47
CA SER A 87 2.22 -4.51 2.66
C SER A 87 1.00 -3.82 3.28
N ALA A 88 1.04 -2.49 3.39
CA ALA A 88 -0.10 -1.72 3.90
C ALA A 88 -1.35 -1.85 2.99
N VAL A 89 -1.16 -1.75 1.67
CA VAL A 89 -2.23 -1.90 0.68
C VAL A 89 -2.82 -3.31 0.71
N ASN A 90 -1.99 -4.35 0.77
CA ASN A 90 -2.45 -5.73 0.93
C ASN A 90 -3.33 -5.89 2.18
N ARG A 91 -2.95 -5.26 3.28
CA ARG A 91 -3.72 -5.32 4.53
C ARG A 91 -5.07 -4.61 4.41
N TYR A 92 -5.13 -3.53 3.63
CA TYR A 92 -6.39 -2.90 3.28
C TYR A 92 -7.28 -3.81 2.42
N PHE A 93 -6.70 -4.52 1.45
CA PHE A 93 -7.44 -5.47 0.63
C PHE A 93 -7.90 -6.71 1.41
N GLU A 94 -7.14 -7.16 2.42
CA GLU A 94 -7.62 -8.16 3.39
C GLU A 94 -8.85 -7.66 4.15
N PHE A 95 -8.81 -6.42 4.65
CA PHE A 95 -9.99 -5.78 5.26
C PHE A 95 -11.18 -5.75 4.30
N CYS A 96 -10.96 -5.39 3.04
CA CYS A 96 -12.02 -5.36 2.03
C CYS A 96 -12.61 -6.77 1.80
N LYS A 97 -11.77 -7.81 1.74
CA LYS A 97 -12.23 -9.20 1.60
C LYS A 97 -13.06 -9.67 2.79
N ASP A 98 -12.62 -9.35 4.01
CA ASP A 98 -13.29 -9.75 5.23
C ASP A 98 -14.64 -9.05 5.42
N THR A 99 -14.77 -7.81 4.92
CA THR A 99 -16.00 -7.00 5.03
C THR A 99 -16.93 -7.11 3.82
N SER A 100 -16.50 -7.71 2.71
CA SER A 100 -17.36 -7.97 1.53
C SER A 100 -18.25 -9.22 1.69
N LYS A 101 -18.50 -9.66 2.94
CA LYS A 101 -19.33 -10.83 3.25
C LYS A 101 -20.78 -10.44 3.54
#